data_AF-A0A1I1DM44-F1
#
_entry.id   AF-A0A1I1DM44-F1
#
_cell.length_a   1.000
_cell.length_b   1.000
_cell.length_c   1.000
_cell.angle_alpha   90.00
_cell.angle_beta   90.00
_cell.angle_gamma   90.00
#
_symmetry.space_group_name_H-M   'P 1'
#
loop_
_entity.id
_entity.type
_entity.pdbx_description
1 polymer ?
#
loop_
_entity_poly.entity_id
_entity_poly.type
_entity_poly.pdbx_seq_one_letter_code
_entity_poly.pdbx_strand_id
1 'polypeptide(L)'
;MKNLFLVVLLLASLSLTAGRCGGGGKDQQNMQYLFTTWKHSYEEDKDGLTVFRDETFSFPPSRGRRGFTISSDGTFIDRPIAAADGNEARKGRWRYKDGELEMLLDDGQSYKVEVVEMEKGLLKIKKK
;
A
#
# COMPACT_ATOMS: atom_id res chain seq x y z
N MET A 1 -46.63 -25.10 39.19
CA MET A 1 -45.93 -23.81 39.16
C MET A 1 -45.08 -23.79 37.89
N LYS A 2 -45.64 -23.79 36.67
CA LYS A 2 -46.08 -22.62 35.87
C LYS A 2 -45.19 -21.39 36.06
N ASN A 3 -44.45 -21.05 34.99
CA ASN A 3 -43.96 -19.74 34.51
C ASN A 3 -42.84 -20.07 33.49
N LEU A 4 -43.12 -20.44 32.23
CA LEU A 4 -43.66 -19.61 31.14
C LEU A 4 -42.93 -18.27 31.02
N PHE A 5 -41.92 -18.18 30.15
CA PHE A 5 -41.74 -17.05 29.23
C PHE A 5 -40.88 -17.50 28.05
N LEU A 6 -41.60 -17.84 26.98
CA LEU A 6 -41.11 -17.90 25.61
C LEU A 6 -40.77 -16.46 25.19
N VAL A 7 -39.54 -16.18 24.76
CA VAL A 7 -39.25 -15.03 23.92
C VAL A 7 -38.41 -15.52 22.74
N VAL A 8 -39.12 -15.85 21.67
CA VAL A 8 -38.60 -15.99 20.33
C VAL A 8 -38.31 -14.57 19.83
N LEU A 9 -37.04 -14.22 19.68
CA LEU A 9 -36.62 -13.04 18.89
C LEU A 9 -35.79 -13.53 17.72
N LEU A 10 -36.52 -13.92 16.68
CA LEU A 10 -36.05 -14.00 15.30
C LEU A 10 -35.59 -12.60 14.88
N LEU A 11 -34.27 -12.37 14.90
CA LEU A 11 -33.64 -11.32 14.10
C LEU A 11 -32.79 -12.01 13.03
N ALA A 12 -33.46 -12.37 11.94
CA ALA A 12 -32.82 -12.64 10.68
C ALA A 12 -32.23 -11.34 10.14
N SER A 13 -31.03 -10.98 10.57
CA SER A 13 -30.23 -9.97 9.88
C SER A 13 -29.62 -10.62 8.65
N LEU A 14 -30.30 -10.45 7.52
CA LEU A 14 -29.81 -10.73 6.18
C LEU A 14 -28.67 -9.73 5.86
N SER A 15 -27.46 -10.00 6.35
CA SER A 15 -26.28 -9.25 5.91
C SER A 15 -25.85 -9.78 4.54
N LEU A 16 -26.43 -9.23 3.47
CA LEU A 16 -25.73 -9.19 2.19
C LEU A 16 -24.47 -8.34 2.39
N THR A 17 -23.32 -8.97 2.56
CA THR A 17 -22.04 -8.35 2.19
C THR A 17 -21.37 -9.22 1.14
N ALA A 18 -21.84 -9.07 -0.10
CA ALA A 18 -21.00 -9.32 -1.26
C ALA A 18 -19.94 -8.21 -1.30
N GLY A 19 -18.79 -8.49 -0.69
CA GLY A 19 -17.61 -7.65 -0.71
C GLY A 19 -16.43 -8.54 -0.39
N ARG A 20 -15.79 -9.08 -1.42
CA ARG A 20 -14.62 -9.94 -1.30
C ARG A 20 -13.43 -9.08 -0.85
N CYS A 21 -13.35 -8.79 0.46
CA CYS A 21 -12.22 -8.11 1.08
C CYS A 21 -11.51 -9.08 2.03
N GLY A 22 -10.77 -10.03 1.47
CA GLY A 22 -9.98 -10.99 2.26
C GLY A 22 -8.62 -10.46 2.73
N GLY A 23 -8.20 -9.26 2.32
CA GLY A 23 -6.85 -8.71 2.56
C GLY A 23 -6.73 -7.71 3.72
N GLY A 24 -7.77 -6.90 3.95
CA GLY A 24 -7.65 -5.70 4.80
C GLY A 24 -7.19 -5.94 6.25
N GLY A 25 -7.46 -7.11 6.82
CA GLY A 25 -6.99 -7.46 8.17
C GLY A 25 -5.50 -7.82 8.22
N LYS A 26 -4.98 -8.52 7.20
CA LYS A 26 -3.58 -8.93 7.12
C LYS A 26 -2.68 -7.77 6.70
N ASP A 27 -3.15 -6.96 5.76
CA ASP A 27 -2.33 -5.87 5.25
C ASP A 27 -2.15 -4.77 6.30
N GLN A 28 -3.17 -4.53 7.14
CA GLN A 28 -3.05 -3.61 8.28
C GLN A 28 -2.07 -4.13 9.34
N GLN A 29 -1.96 -5.45 9.54
CA GLN A 29 -0.95 -6.06 10.43
C GLN A 29 0.47 -5.99 9.87
N ASN A 30 0.61 -5.78 8.55
CA ASN A 30 1.89 -5.72 7.85
C ASN A 30 2.33 -4.29 7.52
N MET A 31 1.52 -3.28 7.88
CA MET A 31 1.75 -1.87 7.54
C MET A 31 3.15 -1.37 7.92
N GLN A 32 3.76 -1.90 8.97
CA GLN A 32 5.14 -1.61 9.36
C GLN A 32 6.16 -1.87 8.26
N TYR A 33 5.89 -2.81 7.35
CA TYR A 33 6.78 -3.10 6.24
C TYR A 33 6.82 -2.00 5.20
N LEU A 34 5.80 -1.14 5.12
CA LEU A 34 5.85 0.05 4.25
C LEU A 34 6.96 1.02 4.66
N PHE A 35 7.36 1.04 5.93
CA PHE A 35 8.25 2.06 6.50
C PHE A 35 9.71 1.83 6.13
N THR A 36 10.04 2.12 4.87
CA THR A 36 11.38 2.00 4.30
C THR A 36 11.51 2.86 3.05
N THR A 37 12.68 2.82 2.43
CA THR A 37 12.90 3.31 1.08
C THR A 37 12.67 2.18 0.09
N TRP A 38 11.76 2.41 -0.84
CA TRP A 38 11.35 1.52 -1.90
C TRP A 38 12.00 1.94 -3.22
N LYS A 39 12.59 0.98 -3.94
CA LYS A 39 13.17 1.18 -5.27
C LYS A 39 12.48 0.26 -6.26
N HIS A 40 12.17 0.78 -7.44
CA HIS A 40 11.46 0.04 -8.48
C HIS A 40 12.34 -1.08 -9.05
N SER A 41 11.87 -2.31 -8.93
CA SER A 41 12.44 -3.53 -9.52
C SER A 41 11.81 -3.80 -10.88
N TYR A 42 12.27 -3.09 -11.93
CA TYR A 42 11.74 -3.21 -13.29
C TYR A 42 11.71 -4.64 -13.82
N GLU A 43 12.67 -5.45 -13.39
CA GLU A 43 12.87 -6.82 -13.82
C GLU A 43 11.81 -7.78 -13.26
N GLU A 44 11.14 -7.38 -12.18
CA GLU A 44 10.09 -8.16 -11.52
C GLU A 44 8.67 -7.69 -11.88
N ASP A 45 8.54 -6.56 -12.58
CA ASP A 45 7.25 -6.10 -13.11
C ASP A 45 6.66 -7.13 -14.07
N LYS A 46 5.43 -7.55 -13.81
CA LYS A 46 4.68 -8.49 -14.65
C LYS A 46 3.19 -8.34 -14.43
N ASP A 47 2.39 -8.77 -15.39
CA ASP A 47 0.93 -8.86 -15.27
C ASP A 47 0.26 -7.52 -14.86
N GLY A 48 0.86 -6.39 -15.26
CA GLY A 48 0.40 -5.05 -14.90
C GLY A 48 0.70 -4.60 -13.46
N LEU A 49 1.48 -5.39 -12.71
CA LEU A 49 1.96 -5.05 -11.38
C LEU A 49 3.31 -4.35 -11.45
N THR A 50 3.45 -3.29 -10.65
CA THR A 50 4.73 -2.61 -10.41
C THR A 50 5.33 -3.14 -9.11
N VAL A 51 6.57 -3.61 -9.16
CA VAL A 51 7.26 -4.24 -8.03
C VAL A 51 8.30 -3.30 -7.45
N PHE A 52 8.25 -3.13 -6.14
CA PHE A 52 9.25 -2.41 -5.37
C PHE A 52 9.94 -3.36 -4.40
N ARG A 53 11.26 -3.19 -4.29
CA ARG A 53 12.10 -3.83 -3.30
C ARG A 53 12.72 -2.77 -2.41
N ASP A 54 13.02 -3.12 -1.17
CA ASP A 54 13.73 -2.21 -0.28
C ASP A 54 15.21 -2.08 -0.68
N GLU A 55 15.97 -1.27 0.06
CA GLU A 55 17.38 -1.01 -0.26
C GLU A 55 18.31 -2.20 -0.01
N THR A 56 17.85 -3.26 0.63
CA THR A 56 18.65 -4.47 0.89
C THR A 56 18.67 -5.44 -0.29
N PHE A 57 17.79 -5.25 -1.26
CA PHE A 57 17.71 -6.09 -2.45
C PHE A 57 18.85 -5.82 -3.43
N SER A 58 19.48 -6.88 -3.93
CA SER A 58 20.55 -6.82 -4.95
C SER A 58 19.98 -6.56 -6.34
N PHE A 59 19.73 -5.29 -6.66
CA PHE A 59 19.24 -4.90 -7.98
C PHE A 59 20.26 -5.20 -9.09
N PRO A 60 19.84 -5.71 -10.26
CA PRO A 60 20.69 -5.75 -11.43
C PRO A 60 21.00 -4.32 -11.93
N PRO A 61 22.09 -4.13 -12.71
CA PRO A 61 22.45 -2.83 -13.26
C PRO A 61 21.32 -2.16 -14.03
N SER A 62 21.11 -0.87 -13.82
CA SER A 62 20.10 -0.08 -14.52
C SER A 62 20.54 1.38 -14.66
N ARG A 63 20.04 2.09 -15.67
CA ARG A 63 20.30 3.53 -15.90
C ARG A 63 19.44 4.42 -14.99
N GLY A 64 19.45 4.12 -13.69
CA GLY A 64 18.63 4.79 -12.68
C GLY A 64 17.31 4.07 -12.40
N ARG A 65 16.85 4.20 -11.14
CA ARG A 65 15.59 3.63 -10.67
C ARG A 65 14.81 4.73 -9.96
N ARG A 66 13.52 4.84 -10.27
CA ARG A 66 12.61 5.64 -9.45
C ARG A 66 12.37 4.92 -8.12
N GLY A 67 11.99 5.68 -7.12
CA GLY A 67 11.66 5.14 -5.81
C GLY A 67 10.91 6.15 -4.96
N PHE A 68 10.69 5.78 -3.71
CA PHE A 68 10.11 6.67 -2.71
C PHE A 68 10.44 6.16 -1.31
N THR A 69 10.29 7.02 -0.31
CA THR A 69 10.40 6.66 1.10
C THR A 69 9.06 6.88 1.78
N ILE A 70 8.60 5.90 2.57
CA ILE A 70 7.45 6.03 3.47
C ILE A 70 7.99 5.95 4.89
N SER A 71 7.57 6.89 5.75
CA SER A 71 7.94 6.92 7.15
C SER A 71 6.72 6.76 8.05
N SER A 72 6.90 6.16 9.22
CA SER A 72 5.82 5.88 10.18
C SER A 72 5.16 7.14 10.76
N ASP A 73 5.83 8.30 10.64
CA ASP A 73 5.33 9.62 11.05
C ASP A 73 4.35 10.24 10.04
N GLY A 74 4.06 9.55 8.93
CA GLY A 74 3.20 10.05 7.85
C GLY A 74 3.95 10.79 6.74
N THR A 75 5.28 10.90 6.81
CA THR A 75 6.11 11.53 5.77
C THR A 75 6.22 10.61 4.55
N PHE A 76 6.01 11.20 3.36
CA PHE A 76 6.28 10.58 2.07
C PHE A 76 7.35 11.40 1.34
N ILE A 77 8.30 10.72 0.69
CA ILE A 77 9.32 11.36 -0.14
C ILE A 77 9.36 10.63 -1.48
N ASP A 78 8.89 11.25 -2.55
CA ASP A 78 9.05 10.74 -3.91
C ASP A 78 10.46 11.02 -4.43
N ARG A 79 11.05 10.03 -5.09
CA ARG A 79 12.41 10.07 -5.65
C ARG A 79 12.33 9.69 -7.12
N PRO A 80 11.96 10.63 -8.00
CA PRO A 80 11.91 10.37 -9.44
C PRO A 80 13.32 10.10 -9.99
N ILE A 81 13.40 9.56 -11.21
CA ILE A 81 14.66 9.57 -11.94
C ILE A 81 14.95 11.02 -12.33
N ALA A 82 16.02 11.57 -11.79
CA ALA A 82 16.50 12.91 -12.10
C ALA A 82 16.90 13.02 -13.58
N ALA A 83 16.59 14.16 -14.21
CA ALA A 83 17.27 14.56 -15.44
C ALA A 83 18.66 15.11 -15.08
N ALA A 84 19.70 14.64 -15.77
CA ALA A 84 21.10 15.02 -15.62
C ALA A 84 21.70 14.80 -14.21
N ASP A 85 21.47 15.70 -13.25
CA ASP A 85 22.01 15.68 -11.87
C ASP A 85 21.03 16.25 -10.81
N GLY A 86 19.75 16.44 -11.17
CA GLY A 86 18.76 17.10 -10.29
C GLY A 86 18.24 16.21 -9.16
N ASN A 87 18.72 16.40 -7.93
CA ASN A 87 18.27 15.65 -6.76
C ASN A 87 16.91 16.18 -6.21
N GLU A 88 15.86 16.17 -7.02
CA GLU A 88 14.54 16.68 -6.63
C GLU A 88 13.72 15.61 -5.91
N ALA A 89 14.11 15.31 -4.68
CA ALA A 89 13.24 14.59 -3.76
C ALA A 89 12.01 15.46 -3.44
N ARG A 90 10.81 14.96 -3.71
CA ARG A 90 9.55 15.69 -3.50
C ARG A 90 8.87 15.20 -2.24
N LYS A 91 8.62 16.11 -1.30
CA LYS A 91 8.01 15.79 -0.01
C LYS A 91 6.49 15.73 -0.12
N GLY A 92 5.89 14.98 0.79
CA GLY A 92 4.45 14.83 0.90
C GLY A 92 4.03 14.08 2.14
N ARG A 93 2.79 13.58 2.07
CA ARG A 93 2.14 12.74 3.06
C ARG A 93 1.58 11.49 2.40
N TRP A 94 1.39 10.44 3.19
CA TRP A 94 0.76 9.21 2.73
C TRP A 94 -0.35 8.77 3.67
N ARG A 95 -1.23 7.92 3.15
CA ARG A 95 -2.25 7.20 3.91
C ARG A 95 -2.45 5.82 3.30
N TYR A 96 -2.53 4.81 4.15
CA TYR A 96 -2.89 3.45 3.76
C TYR A 96 -4.22 3.08 4.40
N LYS A 97 -5.17 2.60 3.60
CA LYS A 97 -6.49 2.15 4.09
C LYS A 97 -7.10 1.18 3.08
N ASP A 98 -7.67 0.09 3.58
CA ASP A 98 -8.46 -0.86 2.79
C ASP A 98 -7.75 -1.37 1.51
N GLY A 99 -6.45 -1.67 1.60
CA GLY A 99 -5.67 -2.12 0.44
C GLY A 99 -5.19 -1.00 -0.47
N GLU A 100 -5.49 0.26 -0.17
CA GLU A 100 -5.16 1.40 -1.01
C GLU A 100 -4.11 2.29 -0.36
N LEU A 101 -3.08 2.63 -1.13
CA LEU A 101 -2.05 3.60 -0.75
C LEU A 101 -2.28 4.91 -1.52
N GLU A 102 -2.53 5.97 -0.76
CA GLU A 102 -2.64 7.33 -1.26
C GLU A 102 -1.39 8.11 -0.87
N MET A 103 -0.82 8.85 -1.82
CA MET A 103 0.33 9.73 -1.65
C MET A 103 -0.07 11.12 -2.14
N LEU A 104 0.12 12.14 -1.29
CA LEU A 104 -0.15 13.54 -1.61
C LEU A 104 1.16 14.31 -1.45
N LEU A 105 1.67 14.86 -2.54
CA LEU A 105 2.85 15.71 -2.55
C LEU A 105 2.51 17.14 -2.12
N ASP A 106 3.50 17.84 -1.57
CA ASP A 106 3.36 19.22 -1.10
C ASP A 106 3.09 20.21 -2.25
N ASP A 107 3.43 19.82 -3.49
CA ASP A 107 3.11 20.56 -4.72
C ASP A 107 1.65 20.38 -5.19
N GLY A 108 0.84 19.62 -4.45
CA GLY A 108 -0.57 19.35 -4.72
C GLY A 108 -0.83 18.14 -5.63
N GLN A 109 0.22 17.51 -6.19
CA GLN A 109 0.04 16.27 -6.94
C GLN A 109 -0.33 15.12 -6.01
N SER A 110 -1.19 14.21 -6.49
CA SER A 110 -1.55 13.01 -5.72
C SER A 110 -1.52 11.76 -6.59
N TYR A 111 -1.20 10.64 -5.94
CA TYR A 111 -1.16 9.32 -6.54
C TYR A 111 -1.95 8.36 -5.67
N LYS A 112 -2.70 7.47 -6.30
CA LYS A 112 -3.49 6.44 -5.64
C LYS A 112 -3.21 5.11 -6.32
N VAL A 113 -2.84 4.10 -5.53
CA VAL A 113 -2.50 2.77 -6.03
C VAL A 113 -3.11 1.70 -5.15
N GLU A 114 -3.45 0.57 -5.77
CA GLU A 114 -3.85 -0.62 -5.05
C GLU A 114 -2.60 -1.38 -4.61
N VAL A 115 -2.51 -1.73 -3.33
CA VAL A 115 -1.47 -2.60 -2.79
C VAL A 115 -1.94 -4.03 -2.95
N VAL A 116 -1.24 -4.77 -3.82
CA VAL A 116 -1.56 -6.16 -4.15
C VAL A 116 -0.83 -7.12 -3.22
N GLU A 117 0.38 -6.76 -2.79
CA GLU A 117 1.19 -7.57 -1.87
C GLU A 117 2.08 -6.66 -1.03
N MET A 118 2.13 -6.92 0.28
CA MET A 118 2.95 -6.20 1.25
C MET A 118 3.61 -7.18 2.22
N GLU A 119 4.91 -7.34 2.04
CA GLU A 119 5.75 -8.18 2.88
C GLU A 119 7.06 -7.44 3.20
N LYS A 120 7.86 -8.02 4.10
CA LYS A 120 9.17 -7.45 4.42
C LYS A 120 10.05 -7.41 3.16
N GLY A 121 10.40 -6.22 2.71
CA GLY A 121 11.28 -5.99 1.55
C GLY A 121 10.63 -6.25 0.19
N LEU A 122 9.30 -6.43 0.13
CA LEU A 122 8.55 -6.58 -1.12
C LEU A 122 7.23 -5.81 -1.05
N LEU A 123 7.03 -4.94 -2.03
CA LEU A 123 5.77 -4.23 -2.23
C LEU A 123 5.36 -4.36 -3.68
N LYS A 124 4.17 -4.91 -3.94
CA LYS A 124 3.58 -4.96 -5.27
C LYS A 124 2.37 -4.06 -5.31
N ILE A 125 2.33 -3.19 -6.31
CA ILE A 125 1.21 -2.26 -6.49
C ILE A 125 0.63 -2.38 -7.89
N LYS A 126 -0.63 -2.01 -8.02
CA LYS A 126 -1.30 -1.82 -9.29
C LYS A 126 -1.70 -0.36 -9.42
N LYS A 127 -1.30 0.27 -10.54
CA LYS A 127 -1.73 1.63 -10.86
C LYS A 127 -3.23 1.62 -11.21
N LYS A 128 -3.94 2.66 -10.78
CA LYS A 128 -5.32 2.91 -11.19
C LYS A 128 -5.38 3.74 -12.46
#